data_AF-A0A535C1B7-F1
#
_entry.id   AF-A0A535C1B7-F1
#
_cell.length_a   1.000
_cell.length_b   1.000
_cell.length_c   1.000
_cell.angle_alpha   90.00
_cell.angle_beta   90.00
_cell.angle_gamma   90.00
#
_symmetry.space_group_name_H-M   'P 1'
#
loop_
_entity.id
_entity.type
_entity.pdbx_description
1 polymer ?
#
loop_
_entity_poly.entity_id
_entity_poly.type
_entity_poly.pdbx_seq_one_letter_code
_entity_poly.pdbx_strand_id
1 'polypeptide(L)'
;ADVLRGKREPWLVVDPKVVIGDPEFGIAQLLWCRLEDIEAKGGLDRHFRMLIEAATLDPVRARSWTLVRCVDYWLWALSVGLTHDPDRCETIVNWLI
;
A
#
# COMPACT_ATOMS: atom_id res chain seq x y z
N ALA A 1 0.52 6.24 4.39
CA ALA A 1 -0.91 6.55 4.32
C ALA A 1 -1.15 7.84 5.07
N ASP A 2 -1.79 8.80 4.42
CA ASP A 2 -1.99 10.15 4.94
C ASP A 2 -3.28 10.19 5.77
N VAL A 3 -3.19 9.72 7.01
CA VAL A 3 -4.30 9.69 7.97
C VAL A 3 -3.88 10.41 9.24
N LEU A 4 -4.64 11.43 9.61
CA LEU A 4 -4.37 12.28 10.77
C LEU A 4 -5.53 12.24 11.77
N ARG A 5 -5.25 12.55 13.04
CA ARG A 5 -6.29 12.68 14.06
C ARG A 5 -7.15 13.91 13.78
N GLY A 6 -8.48 13.75 13.86
CA GLY A 6 -9.44 14.81 13.57
C GLY A 6 -10.27 15.25 14.78
N LYS A 7 -10.96 16.38 14.63
CA LYS A 7 -12.05 16.81 15.54
C LYS A 7 -13.43 16.40 15.06
N ARG A 8 -13.63 16.31 13.73
CA ARG A 8 -14.90 15.90 13.10
C ARG A 8 -15.13 14.39 13.23
N GLU A 9 -14.08 13.63 12.95
CA GLU A 9 -14.00 12.18 13.15
C GLU A 9 -12.68 11.86 13.85
N PRO A 10 -12.55 10.74 14.57
CA PRO A 10 -11.30 10.36 15.24
C PRO A 10 -10.09 10.30 14.29
N TRP A 11 -10.32 9.86 13.04
CA TRP A 11 -9.30 9.74 12.00
C TRP A 11 -9.81 10.33 10.68
N LEU A 12 -8.97 11.12 10.01
CA LEU A 12 -9.30 11.76 8.74
C LEU A 12 -8.22 11.42 7.71
N VAL A 13 -8.67 10.96 6.54
CA VAL A 13 -7.83 10.85 5.35
C VAL A 13 -7.54 12.26 4.83
N VAL A 14 -6.27 12.53 4.52
CA VAL A 14 -5.82 13.76 3.87
C VAL A 14 -5.12 13.44 2.56
N ASP A 15 -4.99 14.43 1.69
CA ASP A 15 -4.40 14.31 0.34
C ASP A 15 -4.85 13.08 -0.48
N PRO A 16 -6.17 12.85 -0.64
CA PRO A 16 -6.62 11.68 -1.37
C PRO A 16 -6.23 11.78 -2.85
N LYS A 17 -5.52 10.76 -3.35
CA LYS A 17 -5.32 10.58 -4.79
C LYS A 17 -6.51 9.81 -5.35
N VAL A 18 -7.54 10.55 -5.76
CA VAL A 18 -8.82 10.00 -6.21
C VAL A 18 -8.71 9.53 -7.66
N VAL A 19 -9.09 8.29 -7.91
CA VAL A 19 -9.21 7.68 -9.24
C VAL A 19 -10.54 6.92 -9.34
N ILE A 20 -11.08 6.77 -10.56
CA ILE A 20 -12.23 5.91 -10.84
C ILE A 20 -11.68 4.57 -11.34
N GLY A 21 -12.04 3.46 -10.68
CA GLY A 21 -11.58 2.13 -11.06
C GLY A 21 -11.76 1.10 -9.94
N ASP A 22 -10.95 0.05 -10.00
CA ASP A 22 -10.92 -1.02 -9.00
C ASP A 22 -10.43 -0.47 -7.64
N PRO A 23 -11.16 -0.69 -6.52
CA PRO A 23 -10.75 -0.21 -5.20
C PRO A 23 -9.42 -0.83 -4.73
N GLU A 24 -9.09 -2.01 -5.22
CA GLU A 24 -7.83 -2.73 -4.98
C GLU A 24 -6.58 -1.95 -5.41
N PHE A 25 -6.72 -0.99 -6.32
CA PHE A 25 -5.65 -0.09 -6.75
C PHE A 25 -4.96 0.61 -5.57
N GLY A 26 -5.70 0.91 -4.50
CA GLY A 26 -5.21 1.64 -3.34
C GLY A 26 -4.35 0.81 -2.37
N ILE A 27 -4.38 -0.53 -2.45
CA ILE A 27 -3.77 -1.39 -1.42
C ILE A 27 -2.26 -1.23 -1.33
N ALA A 28 -1.60 -1.10 -2.47
CA ALA A 28 -0.15 -1.10 -2.55
C ALA A 28 0.48 0.00 -1.66
N GLN A 29 -0.11 1.20 -1.66
CA GLN A 29 0.36 2.32 -0.85
C GLN A 29 0.20 2.09 0.66
N LEU A 30 -0.80 1.32 1.05
CA LEU A 30 -1.01 0.95 2.45
C LEU A 30 0.07 -0.03 2.95
N LEU A 31 0.76 -0.74 2.04
CA LEU A 31 1.86 -1.63 2.36
C LEU A 31 3.20 -0.86 2.42
N TRP A 32 3.62 -0.22 1.33
CA TRP A 32 4.97 0.35 1.27
C TRP A 32 5.16 1.55 2.21
N CYS A 33 4.12 2.31 2.56
CA CYS A 33 4.28 3.45 3.46
C CYS A 33 4.68 3.07 4.90
N ARG A 34 4.44 1.81 5.32
CA ARG A 34 4.64 1.36 6.71
C ARG A 34 5.23 -0.05 6.78
N LEU A 35 6.01 -0.43 5.77
CA LEU A 35 6.50 -1.80 5.63
C LEU A 35 7.20 -2.30 6.89
N GLU A 36 8.07 -1.49 7.51
CA GLU A 36 8.83 -1.89 8.69
C GLU A 36 7.93 -2.15 9.91
N ASP A 37 6.90 -1.31 10.09
CA ASP A 37 5.92 -1.50 11.16
C ASP A 37 5.07 -2.75 10.95
N ILE A 38 4.75 -3.06 9.68
CA ILE A 38 3.97 -4.24 9.30
C ILE A 38 4.78 -5.50 9.60
N GLU A 39 6.03 -5.55 9.17
CA GLU A 39 6.96 -6.66 9.43
C GLU A 39 7.15 -6.88 10.94
N ALA A 40 7.35 -5.81 11.72
CA ALA A 40 7.45 -5.89 13.17
C ALA A 40 6.17 -6.39 13.87
N LYS A 41 5.00 -6.35 13.20
CA LYS A 41 3.68 -6.68 13.77
C LYS A 41 3.03 -7.90 13.11
N GLY A 42 3.84 -8.78 12.52
CA GLY A 42 3.38 -10.07 12.01
C GLY A 42 3.33 -10.20 10.49
N GLY A 43 3.98 -9.28 9.77
CA GLY A 43 4.33 -9.45 8.36
C GLY A 43 3.23 -9.09 7.36
N LEU A 44 3.66 -9.00 6.10
CA LEU A 44 2.82 -8.67 4.94
C LEU A 44 1.59 -9.58 4.81
N ASP A 45 1.71 -10.90 4.96
CA ASP A 45 0.57 -11.83 4.79
C ASP A 45 -0.57 -11.58 5.78
N ARG A 46 -0.24 -11.25 7.03
CA ARG A 46 -1.24 -10.93 8.04
C ARG A 46 -1.89 -9.60 7.73
N HIS A 47 -1.09 -8.58 7.45
CA HIS A 47 -1.59 -7.23 7.22
C HIS A 47 -2.42 -7.12 5.94
N PHE A 48 -1.99 -7.77 4.86
CA PHE A 48 -2.70 -7.81 3.59
C PHE A 48 -4.09 -8.43 3.73
N ARG A 49 -4.21 -9.56 4.46
CA ARG A 49 -5.52 -10.17 4.76
C ARG A 49 -6.42 -9.24 5.57
N MET A 50 -5.86 -8.54 6.56
CA MET A 50 -6.62 -7.55 7.35
C MET A 50 -7.16 -6.41 6.47
N LEU A 51 -6.36 -5.92 5.52
CA LEU A 51 -6.78 -4.86 4.60
C LEU A 51 -7.90 -5.34 3.67
N ILE A 52 -7.76 -6.55 3.10
CA ILE A 52 -8.79 -7.14 2.25
C ILE A 52 -10.11 -7.30 3.01
N GLU A 53 -10.06 -7.85 4.23
CA GLU A 53 -11.25 -8.07 5.05
C GLU A 53 -11.92 -6.75 5.42
N ALA A 54 -11.14 -5.79 5.93
CA ALA A 54 -11.66 -4.50 6.37
C ALA A 54 -12.28 -3.67 5.25
N ALA A 55 -11.75 -3.77 4.03
CA ALA A 55 -12.24 -3.03 2.87
C ALA A 55 -13.14 -3.87 1.93
N THR A 56 -13.41 -5.15 2.28
CA THR A 56 -14.23 -6.08 1.47
C THR A 56 -13.75 -6.18 0.02
N LEU A 57 -12.44 -6.39 -0.17
CA LEU A 57 -11.79 -6.41 -1.48
C LEU A 57 -11.70 -7.83 -2.08
N ASP A 58 -11.50 -7.90 -3.39
CA ASP A 58 -11.13 -9.15 -4.06
C ASP A 58 -9.63 -9.46 -3.82
N PRO A 59 -9.28 -10.59 -3.18
CA PRO A 59 -7.88 -10.90 -2.88
C PRO A 59 -6.99 -11.05 -4.11
N VAL A 60 -7.52 -11.58 -5.21
CA VAL A 60 -6.78 -11.81 -6.44
C VAL A 60 -6.50 -10.48 -7.12
N ARG A 61 -7.51 -9.63 -7.26
CA ARG A 61 -7.33 -8.27 -7.80
C ARG A 61 -6.41 -7.44 -6.91
N ALA A 62 -6.52 -7.56 -5.58
CA ALA A 62 -5.64 -6.86 -4.64
C ALA A 62 -4.18 -7.25 -4.85
N ARG A 63 -3.89 -8.55 -5.04
CA ARG A 63 -2.54 -9.03 -5.31
C ARG A 63 -2.02 -8.50 -6.65
N SER A 64 -2.83 -8.57 -7.71
CA SER A 64 -2.47 -8.09 -9.05
C SER A 64 -2.23 -6.58 -9.08
N TRP A 65 -3.12 -5.77 -8.48
CA TRP A 65 -2.94 -4.33 -8.38
C TRP A 65 -1.74 -3.94 -7.52
N THR A 66 -1.48 -4.68 -6.44
CA THR A 66 -0.29 -4.44 -5.60
C THR A 66 0.99 -4.59 -6.41
N LEU A 67 1.11 -5.65 -7.22
CA LEU A 67 2.27 -5.87 -8.09
C LEU A 67 2.45 -4.70 -9.06
N VAL A 68 1.40 -4.38 -9.83
CA VAL A 68 1.45 -3.31 -10.84
C VAL A 68 1.83 -1.97 -10.20
N ARG A 69 1.21 -1.63 -9.07
CA ARG A 69 1.44 -0.35 -8.39
C ARG A 69 2.81 -0.25 -7.74
N CYS A 70 3.32 -1.33 -7.16
CA CYS A 70 4.68 -1.32 -6.61
C CYS A 70 5.70 -1.14 -7.72
N VAL A 71 5.57 -1.83 -8.87
CA VAL A 71 6.50 -1.67 -10.00
C VAL A 71 6.40 -0.27 -10.61
N ASP A 72 5.19 0.24 -10.85
CA ASP A 72 4.95 1.60 -11.37
C ASP A 72 5.59 2.67 -10.46
N TYR A 73 5.29 2.60 -9.15
CA TYR A 73 5.84 3.54 -8.18
C TYR A 73 7.35 3.39 -8.02
N TRP A 74 7.87 2.16 -8.04
CA TRP A 74 9.31 1.89 -7.93
C TRP A 74 10.09 2.52 -9.08
N LEU A 75 9.65 2.33 -10.33
CA LEU A 75 10.30 2.92 -11.50
C LEU A 75 10.27 4.46 -11.45
N TRP A 76 9.13 5.04 -11.07
CA TRP A 76 9.02 6.49 -10.89
C TRP A 76 9.95 6.98 -9.77
N ALA A 77 9.95 6.33 -8.61
CA ALA A 77 10.74 6.70 -7.44
C ALA A 77 12.24 6.70 -7.74
N LEU A 78 12.73 5.69 -8.47
CA LEU A 78 14.12 5.65 -8.95
C LEU A 78 14.42 6.79 -9.92
N SER A 79 13.48 7.12 -10.83
CA SER A 79 13.69 8.19 -11.82
C SER A 79 13.85 9.58 -11.19
N VAL A 80 13.31 9.79 -9.99
CA VAL A 80 13.43 11.05 -9.23
C VAL A 80 14.44 10.97 -8.08
N GLY A 81 15.19 9.85 -7.97
CA GLY A 81 16.29 9.70 -7.02
C GLY A 81 15.88 9.39 -5.57
N LEU A 82 14.69 8.82 -5.33
CA LEU A 82 14.35 8.29 -4.01
C LEU A 82 15.18 7.04 -3.69
N THR A 83 15.49 6.84 -2.40
CA THR A 83 16.36 5.74 -1.94
C THR A 83 15.72 4.84 -0.89
N HIS A 84 14.55 5.19 -0.35
CA HIS A 84 13.87 4.40 0.68
C HIS A 84 12.68 3.60 0.13
N ASP A 85 11.74 4.29 -0.53
CA ASP A 85 10.54 3.61 -1.02
C ASP A 85 10.80 2.60 -2.16
N PRO A 86 11.82 2.75 -3.04
CA PRO A 86 12.24 1.70 -3.96
C PRO A 86 12.50 0.35 -3.29
N ASP A 87 13.30 0.31 -2.23
CA ASP A 87 13.66 -0.92 -1.50
C ASP A 87 12.43 -1.60 -0.87
N ARG A 88 11.47 -0.77 -0.41
CA ARG A 88 10.20 -1.26 0.12
C ARG A 88 9.33 -1.88 -0.97
N CYS A 89 9.27 -1.25 -2.14
CA CYS A 89 8.55 -1.79 -3.30
C CYS A 89 9.18 -3.10 -3.78
N GLU A 90 10.51 -3.18 -3.85
CA GLU A 90 11.22 -4.42 -4.15
C GLU A 90 10.85 -5.54 -3.18
N THR A 91 10.87 -5.26 -1.88
CA THR A 91 10.51 -6.23 -0.84
C THR A 91 9.08 -6.75 -1.02
N ILE A 92 8.12 -5.87 -1.29
CA ILE A 92 6.72 -6.25 -1.50
C ILE A 92 6.57 -7.06 -2.80
N VAL A 93 7.24 -6.69 -3.88
CA VAL A 93 7.21 -7.44 -5.14
C VAL A 93 7.78 -8.85 -4.94
N ASN A 94 8.89 -9.00 -4.22
CA ASN A 94 9.48 -10.30 -3.90
C ASN A 94 8.59 -11.17 -3.01
N TRP A 95 7.77 -10.57 -2.14
CA TRP A 95 6.76 -11.30 -1.37
C TRP A 95 5.57 -11.76 -2.24
N LEU A 96 5.33 -11.11 -3.38
CA LEU A 96 4.21 -11.44 -4.29
C LEU A 96 4.50 -12.59 -5.26
N ILE A 97 5.77 -12.94 -5.48
CA ILE A 97 6.24 -13.97 -6.43
C ILE A 97 6.80 -15.18 -5.71
#